data_AF-A0A7C1K563-F1
#
_entry.id   AF-A0A7C1K563-F1
#
_cell.length_a   1.000
_cell.length_b   1.000
_cell.length_c   1.000
_cell.angle_alpha   90.00
_cell.angle_beta   90.00
_cell.angle_gamma   90.00
#
_symmetry.space_group_name_H-M   'P 1'
#
loop_
_entity.id
_entity.type
_entity.pdbx_description
1 polymer ?
#
loop_
_entity_poly.entity_id
_entity_poly.type
_entity_poly.pdbx_seq_one_letter_code
_entity_poly.pdbx_strand_id
1 'polypeptide(L)'
;MSFDLRLWLLVLVSALLLVTIELTEDYLERSWPRVRRPADGWASSEGVRQLWTVVGALVFPGIVLLLLNLAVLVWRDLSLAPVLVLGGMLIGLGWAGYLLLISQIGGLDDYLEGIGATLPLALMAVLLVGDLLLLIALLSSLPDVSLRRLLP
;
A
#
# COMPACT_ATOMS: atom_id res chain seq x y z
N MET A 1 -22.30 6.18 -23.48
CA MET A 1 -20.89 5.97 -23.10
C MET A 1 -20.86 4.92 -22.01
N SER A 2 -20.42 3.69 -22.30
CA SER A 2 -20.17 2.71 -21.24
C SER A 2 -19.00 3.22 -20.42
N PHE A 3 -19.25 3.62 -19.17
CA PHE A 3 -18.20 3.98 -18.22
C PHE A 3 -17.31 2.75 -18.01
N ASP A 4 -16.06 2.78 -18.50
CA ASP A 4 -15.13 1.69 -18.22
C ASP A 4 -14.66 1.81 -16.76
N LEU A 5 -15.26 0.99 -15.90
CA LEU A 5 -14.96 0.92 -14.46
C LEU A 5 -13.46 0.74 -14.20
N ARG A 6 -12.74 0.02 -15.07
CA ARG A 6 -11.32 -0.29 -14.90
C ARG A 6 -10.46 0.96 -15.05
N LEU A 7 -10.81 1.79 -16.04
CA LEU A 7 -10.14 3.07 -16.27
C LEU A 7 -10.42 4.03 -15.10
N TRP A 8 -11.64 4.04 -14.57
CA TRP A 8 -11.97 4.81 -13.37
C TRP A 8 -11.21 4.36 -12.14
N LEU A 9 -11.07 3.05 -11.92
CA LEU A 9 -10.25 2.51 -10.83
C LEU A 9 -8.78 2.92 -10.98
N LEU A 10 -8.22 2.86 -12.20
CA LEU A 10 -6.84 3.28 -12.45
C LEU A 10 -6.63 4.76 -12.11
N VAL A 11 -7.55 5.63 -12.56
CA VAL A 11 -7.51 7.07 -12.26
C VAL A 11 -7.66 7.32 -10.76
N LEU A 12 -8.61 6.66 -10.11
CA LEU A 12 -8.86 6.82 -8.67
C LEU A 12 -7.66 6.39 -7.84
N VAL A 13 -7.08 5.21 -8.11
CA VAL A 13 -5.90 4.69 -7.40
C VAL A 13 -4.69 5.59 -7.63
N SER A 14 -4.54 6.13 -8.85
CA SER A 14 -3.47 7.07 -9.17
C SER A 14 -3.61 8.39 -8.39
N ALA A 15 -4.82 8.97 -8.37
CA ALA A 15 -5.09 10.18 -7.60
C ALA A 15 -4.89 9.96 -6.09
N LEU A 16 -5.36 8.82 -5.57
CA LEU A 16 -5.20 8.47 -4.15
C LEU A 16 -3.73 8.20 -3.78
N LEU A 17 -2.93 7.65 -4.70
CA LEU A 17 -1.47 7.52 -4.50
C LEU A 17 -0.81 8.88 -4.34
N LEU A 18 -1.16 9.87 -5.18
CA LEU A 18 -0.60 11.23 -5.05
C LEU A 18 -0.93 11.84 -3.68
N VAL A 19 -2.20 11.73 -3.24
CA VAL A 19 -2.61 12.17 -1.90
C VAL A 19 -1.83 11.44 -0.81
N THR A 20 -1.58 10.14 -0.99
CA THR A 20 -0.79 9.36 -0.01
C THR A 20 0.65 9.84 0.07
N ILE A 21 1.25 10.18 -1.07
CA ILE A 21 2.61 10.74 -1.11
C ILE A 21 2.65 12.07 -0.37
N GLU A 22 1.76 13.02 -0.67
CA GLU A 22 1.69 14.31 0.00
C GLU A 22 1.52 14.16 1.52
N LEU A 23 0.58 13.31 1.96
CA LEU A 23 0.37 13.05 3.39
C LEU A 23 1.58 12.38 4.05
N THR A 24 2.29 11.52 3.32
CA THR A 24 3.48 10.85 3.84
C THR A 24 4.64 11.83 3.98
N GLU A 25 4.84 12.71 2.99
CA GLU A 25 5.84 13.78 3.05
C GLU A 25 5.56 14.71 4.22
N ASP A 26 4.33 15.20 4.37
CA ASP A 26 3.89 16.02 5.51
C ASP A 26 4.18 15.34 6.86
N TYR A 27 3.89 14.04 6.96
CA TYR A 27 4.12 13.24 8.16
C TYR A 27 5.62 13.10 8.48
N LEU A 28 6.45 12.88 7.46
CA LEU A 28 7.90 12.76 7.59
C LEU A 28 8.57 14.11 7.91
N GLU A 29 8.13 15.21 7.29
CA GLU A 29 8.65 16.56 7.55
C GLU A 29 8.39 16.99 9.00
N ARG A 30 7.21 16.68 9.54
CA ARG A 30 6.89 16.95 10.95
C ARG A 30 7.74 16.16 11.94
N SER A 31 8.32 15.04 11.51
CA SER A 31 9.20 14.20 12.34
C SER A 31 10.69 14.58 12.22
N TRP A 32 11.04 15.60 11.40
CA TRP A 32 12.40 16.10 11.20
C TRP A 32 12.60 17.55 11.70
N PRO A 33 13.72 17.86 12.38
CA PRO A 33 13.90 17.71 13.81
C PRO A 33 13.37 18.93 14.62
N ARG A 34 12.27 18.74 15.34
CA ARG A 34 12.15 19.23 16.71
C ARG A 34 11.70 18.06 17.57
N VAL A 35 12.70 17.33 18.04
CA VAL A 35 12.61 16.44 19.20
C VAL A 35 12.04 17.25 20.35
N ARG A 36 10.71 17.29 20.48
CA ARG A 36 10.10 17.48 21.79
C ARG A 36 10.40 16.18 22.51
N ARG A 37 11.41 16.18 23.38
CA ARG A 37 11.58 15.14 24.40
C ARG A 37 10.19 14.89 25.00
N PRO A 38 9.63 13.67 24.91
CA PRO A 38 8.48 13.33 25.73
C PRO A 38 8.95 13.46 27.18
N ALA A 39 8.22 14.24 27.99
CA ALA A 39 8.56 14.46 29.39
C ALA A 39 8.35 13.20 30.24
N ASP A 40 7.63 12.21 29.72
CA ASP A 40 7.20 11.04 30.47
C ASP A 40 7.81 9.75 29.86
N GLY A 41 8.64 9.09 30.67
CA GLY A 41 9.47 7.95 30.28
C GLY A 41 8.68 6.66 30.04
N TRP A 42 8.13 6.51 28.84
CA TRP A 42 7.58 5.23 28.36
C TRP A 42 8.43 4.71 27.19
N ALA A 43 9.21 3.67 27.48
CA ALA A 43 10.08 2.94 26.55
C ALA A 43 9.32 2.08 25.51
N SER A 44 8.10 2.47 25.13
CA SER A 44 7.25 1.81 24.13
C SER A 44 7.34 2.43 22.73
N SER A 45 8.16 3.47 22.52
CA SER A 45 7.99 4.46 21.43
C SER A 45 8.87 4.29 20.18
N GLU A 46 9.90 3.43 20.21
CA GLU A 46 10.82 3.24 19.06
C GLU A 46 10.41 2.03 18.20
N GLY A 47 10.18 0.87 18.82
CA GLY A 47 9.89 -0.38 18.10
C GLY A 47 8.54 -0.36 17.36
N VAL A 48 7.49 0.18 17.99
CA VAL A 48 6.17 0.32 17.34
C VAL A 48 6.23 1.31 16.18
N ARG A 49 6.98 2.41 16.35
CA ARG A 49 7.24 3.38 15.28
C ARG A 49 7.97 2.75 14.11
N GLN A 50 8.99 1.93 14.38
CA GLN A 50 9.72 1.20 13.34
C GLN A 50 8.81 0.23 12.57
N LEU A 51 7.88 -0.46 13.25
CA LEU A 51 6.90 -1.32 12.59
C LEU A 51 6.00 -0.54 11.63
N TRP A 52 5.53 0.65 12.03
CA TRP A 52 4.73 1.51 11.16
C TRP A 52 5.52 2.05 9.95
N THR A 53 6.81 2.33 10.13
CA THR A 53 7.70 2.66 8.99
C THR A 53 7.77 1.50 8.00
N VAL A 54 7.86 0.27 8.49
CA VAL A 54 7.86 -0.93 7.64
C VAL A 54 6.51 -1.10 6.93
N VAL A 55 5.39 -0.88 7.62
CA VAL A 55 4.05 -0.86 6.99
C VAL A 55 4.03 0.13 5.81
N GLY A 56 4.47 1.38 6.03
CA GLY A 56 4.56 2.38 4.97
C GLY A 56 5.43 1.91 3.79
N ALA A 57 6.59 1.32 4.07
CA ALA A 57 7.48 0.78 3.05
C ALA A 57 6.87 -0.37 2.24
N LEU A 58 5.94 -1.16 2.80
CA LEU A 58 5.22 -2.22 2.10
C LEU A 58 4.01 -1.69 1.29
N VAL A 59 3.35 -0.63 1.75
CA VAL A 59 2.18 -0.06 1.06
C VAL A 59 2.54 0.42 -0.35
N PHE A 60 3.68 1.09 -0.53
CA PHE A 60 4.08 1.66 -1.82
C PHE A 60 4.27 0.61 -2.93
N PRO A 61 5.07 -0.46 -2.74
CA PRO A 61 5.16 -1.57 -3.70
C PRO A 61 3.79 -2.13 -4.09
N GLY A 62 2.89 -2.34 -3.13
CA GLY A 62 1.55 -2.85 -3.38
C GLY A 62 0.70 -1.94 -4.25
N ILE A 63 0.72 -0.62 -4.00
CA ILE A 63 0.01 0.35 -4.83
C ILE A 63 0.58 0.36 -6.26
N VAL A 64 1.91 0.33 -6.40
CA VAL A 64 2.56 0.28 -7.71
C VAL A 64 2.17 -1.00 -8.47
N LEU A 65 2.20 -2.16 -7.80
CA LEU A 65 1.76 -3.42 -8.40
C LEU A 65 0.28 -3.38 -8.80
N LEU A 66 -0.58 -2.78 -7.99
CA LEU A 66 -1.99 -2.60 -8.31
C LEU A 66 -2.18 -1.73 -9.55
N LEU A 67 -1.46 -0.60 -9.64
CA LEU A 67 -1.48 0.29 -10.80
C LEU A 67 -1.00 -0.43 -12.07
N LEU A 68 0.09 -1.19 -11.99
CA LEU A 68 0.62 -1.96 -13.12
C LEU A 68 -0.39 -3.01 -13.59
N ASN A 69 -1.01 -3.75 -12.68
CA ASN A 69 -2.05 -4.71 -13.02
C ASN A 69 -3.24 -4.02 -13.71
N LEU A 70 -3.74 -2.91 -13.14
CA LEU A 70 -4.86 -2.15 -13.73
C LEU A 70 -4.50 -1.61 -15.11
N ALA A 71 -3.28 -1.09 -15.29
CA ALA A 71 -2.80 -0.60 -16.58
C ALA A 71 -2.74 -1.71 -17.63
N VAL A 72 -2.20 -2.89 -17.30
CA VAL A 72 -2.18 -4.05 -18.20
C VAL A 72 -3.60 -4.50 -18.54
N LEU A 73 -4.49 -4.51 -17.55
CA LEU A 73 -5.88 -4.93 -17.72
C LEU A 73 -6.65 -3.99 -18.66
N VAL A 74 -6.44 -2.67 -18.54
CA VAL A 74 -6.99 -1.67 -19.47
C VAL A 74 -6.35 -1.78 -20.86
N TRP A 75 -5.02 -1.92 -20.93
CA TRP A 75 -4.29 -1.96 -22.20
C TRP A 75 -4.64 -3.18 -23.05
N ARG A 76 -4.78 -4.35 -22.41
CA ARG A 76 -5.05 -5.63 -23.09
C ARG A 76 -6.53 -6.02 -23.08
N ASP A 77 -7.40 -5.16 -22.55
CA ASP A 77 -8.84 -5.40 -22.38
C ASP A 77 -9.15 -6.74 -21.70
N LEU A 78 -8.42 -7.04 -20.61
CA LEU A 78 -8.57 -8.28 -19.86
C LEU A 78 -9.72 -8.18 -18.83
N SER A 79 -10.21 -9.34 -18.39
CA SER A 79 -11.14 -9.43 -17.27
C SER A 79 -10.41 -9.38 -15.92
N LEU A 80 -11.13 -8.96 -14.87
CA LEU A 80 -10.62 -8.96 -13.49
C LEU A 80 -10.45 -10.39 -12.98
N ALA A 81 -9.20 -10.81 -12.81
CA ALA A 81 -8.88 -12.11 -12.20
C ALA A 81 -9.21 -12.09 -10.69
N PRO A 82 -9.73 -13.20 -10.10
CA PRO A 82 -10.01 -13.27 -8.67
C PRO A 82 -8.80 -12.97 -7.78
N VAL A 83 -7.60 -13.38 -8.22
CA VAL A 83 -6.33 -13.12 -7.53
C VAL A 83 -6.02 -11.62 -7.45
N LEU A 84 -6.27 -10.88 -8.55
CA LEU A 84 -6.10 -9.43 -8.59
C LEU A 84 -7.09 -8.73 -7.65
N VAL A 85 -8.35 -9.17 -7.63
CA VAL A 85 -9.38 -8.62 -6.75
C VAL A 85 -9.00 -8.83 -5.28
N LEU A 86 -8.60 -10.05 -4.92
CA LEU A 86 -8.19 -10.36 -3.55
C LEU A 86 -6.94 -9.57 -3.13
N GLY A 87 -5.90 -9.56 -3.98
CA GLY A 87 -4.69 -8.78 -3.73
C GLY A 87 -4.99 -7.29 -3.57
N GLY A 88 -5.83 -6.72 -4.45
CA GLY A 88 -6.28 -5.34 -4.38
C GLY A 88 -7.06 -5.01 -3.10
N MET A 89 -7.91 -5.93 -2.63
CA MET A 89 -8.62 -5.76 -1.35
C MET A 89 -7.66 -5.75 -0.15
N LEU A 90 -6.68 -6.66 -0.12
CA LEU A 90 -5.69 -6.71 0.96
C LEU A 90 -4.82 -5.45 0.99
N ILE A 91 -4.35 -4.99 -0.17
CA ILE A 91 -3.64 -3.72 -0.28
C ILE A 91 -4.53 -2.55 0.12
N GLY A 92 -5.79 -2.52 -0.32
CA GLY A 92 -6.74 -1.49 0.08
C GLY A 92 -6.93 -1.38 1.60
N LEU A 93 -7.02 -2.52 2.30
CA LEU A 93 -7.11 -2.56 3.75
C LEU A 93 -5.82 -2.05 4.43
N GLY A 94 -4.66 -2.54 3.98
CA GLY A 94 -3.37 -2.10 4.50
C GLY A 94 -3.12 -0.61 4.27
N TRP A 95 -3.47 -0.14 3.09
CA TRP A 95 -3.36 1.25 2.69
C TRP A 95 -4.30 2.16 3.48
N ALA A 96 -5.56 1.75 3.71
CA ALA A 96 -6.48 2.49 4.57
C ALA A 96 -5.96 2.62 6.01
N GLY A 97 -5.43 1.53 6.58
CA GLY A 97 -4.80 1.55 7.90
C GLY A 97 -3.61 2.52 7.97
N TYR A 98 -2.78 2.54 6.93
CA TYR A 98 -1.67 3.48 6.83
C TYR A 98 -2.14 4.95 6.66
N LEU A 99 -3.15 5.20 5.83
CA LEU A 99 -3.74 6.53 5.65
C LEU A 99 -4.32 7.08 6.96
N LEU A 100 -4.97 6.24 7.76
CA LEU A 100 -5.48 6.65 9.07
C LEU A 100 -4.35 7.10 10.01
N LEU A 101 -3.21 6.42 9.97
CA LEU A 101 -2.03 6.83 10.74
C LEU A 101 -1.49 8.18 10.27
N ILE A 102 -1.21 8.33 8.98
CA ILE A 102 -0.51 9.53 8.47
C ILE A 102 -1.41 10.76 8.35
N SER A 103 -2.73 10.57 8.24
CA SER A 103 -3.68 11.68 8.14
C SER A 103 -3.91 12.44 9.45
N GLN A 104 -3.56 11.83 10.62
CA GLN A 104 -3.66 12.45 11.95
C GLN A 104 -5.06 13.04 12.25
N ILE A 105 -6.11 12.50 11.64
CA ILE A 105 -7.47 13.01 11.79
C ILE A 105 -7.93 12.76 13.24
N GLY A 106 -8.10 13.82 14.03
CA GLY A 106 -8.72 13.76 15.35
C GLY A 106 -7.91 13.09 16.46
N GLY A 107 -6.58 13.03 16.37
CA GLY A 107 -5.72 12.40 17.40
C GLY A 107 -5.78 10.86 17.38
N LEU A 108 -6.19 10.26 16.25
CA LEU A 108 -6.23 8.81 16.09
C LEU A 108 -4.83 8.16 16.12
N ASP A 109 -3.78 8.91 15.84
CA ASP A 109 -2.38 8.49 15.95
C ASP A 109 -2.05 8.03 17.38
N ASP A 110 -2.40 8.81 18.40
CA ASP A 110 -2.21 8.42 19.81
C ASP A 110 -2.98 7.14 20.17
N TYR A 111 -4.17 6.94 19.59
CA TYR A 111 -4.98 5.75 19.80
C TYR A 111 -4.38 4.51 19.11
N LEU A 112 -3.91 4.67 17.86
CA LEU A 112 -3.28 3.61 17.09
C LEU A 112 -1.93 3.21 17.68
N GLU A 113 -1.15 4.16 18.20
CA GLU A 113 0.05 3.89 18.98
C GLU A 113 -0.28 3.17 20.30
N GLY A 114 -1.42 3.51 20.93
CA GLY A 114 -1.93 2.86 22.15
C GLY A 114 -2.33 1.39 21.98
N ILE A 115 -2.72 0.96 20.77
CA ILE A 115 -2.99 -0.47 20.45
C ILE A 115 -1.67 -1.29 20.47
N GLY A 116 -0.53 -0.63 20.35
CA GLY A 116 0.79 -1.26 20.36
C GLY A 116 1.14 -1.99 19.06
N ALA A 117 2.04 -2.96 19.14
CA ALA A 117 2.63 -3.62 17.97
C ALA A 117 1.67 -4.52 17.17
N THR A 118 0.53 -4.91 17.76
CA THR A 118 -0.38 -5.90 17.16
C THR A 118 -0.95 -5.46 15.81
N LEU A 119 -1.41 -4.21 15.72
CA LEU A 119 -2.01 -3.68 14.50
C LEU A 119 -1.00 -3.55 13.36
N PRO A 120 0.17 -2.89 13.51
CA PRO A 120 1.12 -2.80 12.41
C PRO A 120 1.65 -4.18 11.99
N LEU A 121 1.81 -5.15 12.90
CA LEU A 121 2.17 -6.52 12.54
C LEU A 121 1.10 -7.20 11.67
N ALA A 122 -0.17 -7.04 12.02
CA ALA A 122 -1.28 -7.57 11.21
C ALA A 122 -1.31 -6.92 9.82
N LEU A 123 -1.11 -5.60 9.73
CA LEU A 123 -1.04 -4.88 8.46
C LEU A 123 0.15 -5.33 7.62
N MET A 124 1.33 -5.54 8.22
CA MET A 124 2.50 -6.08 7.51
C MET A 124 2.20 -7.43 6.87
N ALA A 125 1.57 -8.35 7.60
CA ALA A 125 1.21 -9.67 7.07
C ALA A 125 0.20 -9.56 5.91
N VAL A 126 -0.83 -8.71 6.07
CA VAL A 126 -1.85 -8.46 5.04
C VAL A 126 -1.23 -7.85 3.78
N LEU A 127 -0.37 -6.84 3.93
CA LEU A 127 0.31 -6.18 2.83
C LEU A 127 1.25 -7.13 2.10
N LEU A 128 2.05 -7.92 2.83
CA LEU A 128 2.97 -8.89 2.23
C LEU A 128 2.22 -9.93 1.38
N VAL A 129 1.09 -10.45 1.89
CA VAL A 129 0.24 -11.37 1.12
C VAL A 129 -0.38 -10.64 -0.08
N GLY A 130 -0.87 -9.42 0.09
CA GLY A 130 -1.41 -8.59 -0.98
C GLY A 130 -0.42 -8.37 -2.12
N ASP A 131 0.81 -7.98 -1.78
CA ASP A 131 1.91 -7.75 -2.72
C ASP A 131 2.23 -9.02 -3.51
N LEU A 132 2.34 -10.16 -2.83
CA LEU A 132 2.60 -11.45 -3.48
C LEU A 132 1.47 -11.81 -4.45
N LEU A 133 0.20 -11.63 -4.06
CA LEU A 133 -0.93 -11.92 -4.94
C LEU A 133 -0.95 -10.99 -6.15
N LEU A 134 -0.68 -9.70 -5.98
CA LEU A 134 -0.62 -8.75 -7.08
C LEU A 134 0.56 -9.01 -8.01
N LEU A 135 1.71 -9.43 -7.47
CA LEU A 135 2.87 -9.85 -8.26
C LEU A 135 2.54 -11.09 -9.09
N ILE A 136 1.91 -12.10 -8.49
CA ILE A 136 1.47 -13.31 -9.19
C ILE A 136 0.47 -12.95 -10.30
N ALA A 137 -0.51 -12.10 -10.00
CA ALA A 137 -1.47 -11.62 -10.99
C ALA A 137 -0.77 -10.92 -12.16
N LEU A 138 0.19 -10.04 -11.87
CA LEU A 138 0.94 -9.32 -12.88
C LEU A 138 1.72 -10.28 -13.77
N LEU A 139 2.51 -11.18 -13.18
CA LEU A 139 3.31 -12.17 -13.90
C LEU A 139 2.43 -13.08 -14.78
N SER A 140 1.25 -13.47 -14.30
CA SER A 140 0.30 -14.28 -15.08
C SER A 140 -0.32 -13.53 -16.26
N SER A 141 -0.34 -12.20 -16.21
CA SER A 141 -0.89 -11.34 -17.27
C SER A 141 0.15 -10.97 -18.34
N LEU A 142 1.44 -11.14 -18.04
CA LEU A 142 2.51 -10.89 -18.99
C LEU A 142 2.51 -11.98 -20.07
N PRO A 143 2.70 -11.62 -21.34
CA PRO A 143 2.84 -12.63 -22.39
C PRO A 143 4.08 -13.48 -22.09
N ASP A 144 3.96 -14.81 -22.25
CA ASP A 144 5.11 -15.73 -22.24
C ASP A 144 6.08 -15.28 -23.34
N VAL A 145 7.07 -14.45 -22.96
CA VAL A 145 8.19 -14.13 -23.83
C VAL A 145 8.94 -15.44 -23.97
N SER A 146 8.65 -16.11 -25.08
CA SER A 146 9.08 -17.46 -25.37
C SER A 146 10.62 -17.52 -25.36
N LEU A 147 11.21 -17.79 -24.20
CA LEU A 147 12.59 -18.29 -24.08
C LEU A 147 12.79 -19.55 -24.93
N ARG A 148 11.69 -20.26 -25.27
CA ARG A 148 11.64 -21.34 -26.27
C ARG A 148 11.88 -20.91 -27.73
N ARG A 149 11.80 -19.62 -28.09
CA ARG A 149 12.15 -19.15 -29.45
C ARG A 149 13.63 -18.78 -29.58
N LEU A 150 14.38 -18.73 -28.48
CA LEU A 150 15.80 -18.35 -28.44
C LEU A 150 16.74 -19.52 -28.15
N LEU A 151 16.20 -20.73 -27.93
CA LEU A 151 16.98 -21.96 -27.93
C LEU A 151 16.80 -22.64 -29.29
N PRO A 152 17.89 -22.96 -30.01
CA PRO A 152 17.85 -23.62 -31.31
C PRO A 152 17.26 -25.04 -31.24
#